data_AF-F9S5I5-F1
#
_entry.id   AF-F9S5I5-F1
#
_cell.length_a   1.000
_cell.length_b   1.000
_cell.length_c   1.000
_cell.angle_alpha   90.00
_cell.angle_beta   90.00
_cell.angle_gamma   90.00
#
_symmetry.space_group_name_H-M   'P 1'
#
loop_
_entity.id
_entity.type
_entity.pdbx_description
1 polymer ?
#
loop_
_entity_poly.entity_id
_entity_poly.type
_entity_poly.pdbx_seq_one_letter_code
_entity_poly.pdbx_strand_id
1 'polypeptide(L)'
;MPEWILKLVTAITSVKTALKLFVFVLFLVFFWSFTSAFMASKGLPSEYIPYILMLTAYSLSHISIELLYWLKSWNKSRRDKNEESRLHEQAQEAAKKEAQDKALAFRREVESTLPHLEKGHLSLLESMLNDNVALHRRRDPAQHFETTGYILAIGRKSFQEHVYKLHPTVRECLIEYLAKVREQSLMEFSKDLNENQKGFLRIFFEEVIPFGVPEQEEKMPSAMFNTHYSMVTKDIVNKDNSSFTLPEDTRDQLLHDGHFETCFRTVANLDNNFILATASRGGMAIGGSIRR
;
A
#
# COMPACT_ATOMS: atom_id res chain seq x y z
N MET A 1 -10.85 -14.16 82.34
CA MET A 1 -11.39 -13.21 81.34
C MET A 1 -12.88 -13.46 81.23
N PRO A 2 -13.72 -12.42 81.26
CA PRO A 2 -15.16 -12.62 81.08
C PRO A 2 -15.48 -13.11 79.66
N GLU A 3 -16.37 -14.09 79.53
CA GLU A 3 -16.68 -14.83 78.29
C GLU A 3 -17.05 -13.94 77.09
N TRP A 4 -17.60 -12.74 77.36
CA TRP A 4 -17.96 -11.79 76.32
C TRP A 4 -16.74 -11.22 75.56
N ILE A 5 -15.58 -11.12 76.21
CA ILE A 5 -14.34 -10.67 75.55
C ILE A 5 -13.83 -11.75 74.58
N LEU A 6 -13.90 -13.02 74.99
CA LEU A 6 -13.53 -14.17 74.15
C LEU A 6 -14.41 -14.26 72.91
N LYS A 7 -15.73 -14.05 73.05
CA LYS A 7 -16.68 -13.99 71.91
C LYS A 7 -16.38 -12.83 70.95
N LEU A 8 -15.91 -11.70 71.47
CA LEU A 8 -15.61 -10.52 70.68
C LEU A 8 -14.31 -10.71 69.88
N VAL A 9 -13.29 -11.35 70.48
CA VAL A 9 -12.04 -11.70 69.81
C VAL A 9 -12.24 -12.77 68.73
N THR A 10 -13.07 -13.80 68.98
CA THR A 10 -13.37 -14.83 67.98
C THR A 10 -14.23 -14.33 66.82
N ALA A 11 -15.01 -13.26 67.01
CA ALA A 11 -15.75 -12.60 65.94
C ALA A 11 -14.87 -11.80 64.96
N ILE A 12 -13.60 -11.54 65.30
CA ILE A 12 -12.63 -10.86 64.43
C ILE A 12 -12.02 -11.87 63.46
N THR A 13 -12.82 -12.32 62.49
CA THR A 13 -12.42 -13.33 61.49
C THR A 13 -11.70 -12.74 60.28
N SER A 14 -11.64 -11.40 60.15
CA SER A 14 -10.99 -10.74 59.01
C SER A 14 -10.37 -9.40 59.38
N VAL A 15 -9.35 -8.98 58.62
CA VAL A 15 -8.72 -7.66 58.73
C VAL A 15 -9.75 -6.53 58.55
N LYS A 16 -10.76 -6.72 57.69
CA LYS A 16 -11.85 -5.75 57.47
C LYS A 16 -12.71 -5.60 58.73
N THR A 17 -13.02 -6.70 59.41
CA THR A 17 -13.78 -6.71 60.67
C THR A 17 -12.98 -6.08 61.81
N ALA A 18 -11.68 -6.36 61.89
CA ALA A 18 -10.77 -5.75 62.86
C ALA A 18 -10.72 -4.22 62.70
N LEU A 19 -10.59 -3.71 61.46
CA LEU A 19 -10.58 -2.28 61.19
C LEU A 19 -11.89 -1.61 61.56
N LYS A 20 -13.04 -2.23 61.27
CA LYS A 20 -14.36 -1.71 61.65
C LYS A 20 -14.48 -1.54 63.16
N LEU A 21 -14.07 -2.56 63.92
CA LEU A 21 -14.08 -2.51 65.39
C LEU A 21 -13.11 -1.46 65.94
N PHE A 22 -11.92 -1.34 65.35
CA PHE A 22 -10.94 -0.33 65.77
C PHE A 22 -11.46 1.10 65.54
N VAL A 23 -11.99 1.37 64.35
CA VAL A 23 -12.59 2.69 64.02
C VAL A 23 -13.84 2.96 64.87
N PHE A 24 -14.65 1.94 65.14
CA PHE A 24 -15.79 2.05 66.04
C PHE A 24 -15.37 2.51 67.44
N VAL A 25 -14.36 1.87 68.04
CA VAL A 25 -13.85 2.24 69.36
C VAL A 25 -13.27 3.66 69.35
N LEU A 26 -12.52 4.03 68.30
CA LEU A 26 -12.02 5.39 68.14
C LEU A 26 -13.14 6.42 68.08
N PHE A 27 -14.22 6.14 67.34
CA PHE A 27 -15.38 7.02 67.28
C PHE A 27 -16.12 7.11 68.62
N LEU A 28 -16.25 6.01 69.37
CA LEU A 28 -16.83 6.06 70.71
C LEU A 28 -16.05 7.00 71.63
N VAL A 29 -14.71 6.91 71.64
CA VAL A 29 -13.86 7.76 72.48
C VAL A 29 -13.90 9.21 72.02
N PHE A 30 -13.78 9.45 70.72
CA PHE A 30 -13.66 10.79 70.16
C PHE A 30 -14.97 11.59 70.22
N PHE A 31 -16.10 10.93 69.95
CA PHE A 31 -17.41 11.59 69.92
C PHE A 31 -18.12 11.61 71.28
N TRP A 32 -17.54 11.02 72.33
CA TRP A 32 -18.15 11.00 73.66
C TRP A 32 -18.45 12.40 74.19
N SER A 33 -17.45 13.29 74.18
CA SER A 33 -17.56 14.67 74.68
C SER A 33 -18.49 15.53 73.81
N PHE A 34 -18.45 15.33 72.50
CA PHE A 34 -19.31 16.05 71.57
C PHE A 34 -20.78 15.63 71.73
N THR A 35 -21.05 14.32 71.80
CA THR A 35 -22.41 13.78 71.89
C THR A 35 -23.05 14.12 73.24
N SER A 36 -22.28 14.10 74.32
CA SER A 36 -22.78 14.52 75.63
C SER A 36 -23.14 16.01 75.67
N ALA A 37 -22.29 16.89 75.11
CA ALA A 37 -22.59 18.31 74.99
C ALA A 37 -23.80 18.59 74.07
N PHE A 38 -23.89 17.90 72.94
CA PHE A 38 -25.01 18.01 72.00
C PHE A 38 -26.33 17.59 72.65
N MET A 39 -26.35 16.44 73.35
CA MET A 39 -27.55 15.93 74.01
C MET A 39 -28.00 16.85 75.16
N ALA A 40 -27.05 17.38 75.93
CA ALA A 40 -27.33 18.39 76.96
C ALA A 40 -27.94 19.67 76.35
N SER A 41 -27.43 20.14 75.20
CA SER A 41 -27.97 21.33 74.51
C SER A 41 -29.41 21.15 73.99
N LYS A 42 -29.85 19.90 73.81
CA LYS A 42 -31.20 19.56 73.34
C LYS A 42 -32.15 19.14 74.47
N GLY A 43 -31.70 19.16 75.72
CA GLY A 43 -32.51 18.77 76.88
C GLY A 43 -32.87 17.28 76.90
N LEU A 44 -32.10 16.43 76.23
CA LEU A 44 -32.37 14.99 76.18
C LEU A 44 -31.77 14.28 77.41
N PRO A 45 -32.45 13.25 77.95
CA PRO A 45 -31.94 12.47 79.07
C PRO A 45 -30.58 11.83 78.75
N SER A 46 -29.65 11.91 79.70
CA SER A 46 -28.28 11.37 79.56
C SER A 46 -28.23 9.86 79.37
N GLU A 47 -29.30 9.16 79.75
CA GLU A 47 -29.46 7.72 79.60
C GLU A 47 -29.44 7.26 78.13
N TYR A 48 -29.83 8.12 77.19
CA TYR A 48 -29.86 7.80 75.76
C TYR A 48 -28.51 7.98 75.05
N ILE A 49 -27.57 8.71 75.66
CA ILE A 49 -26.24 9.00 75.10
C ILE A 49 -25.50 7.74 74.64
N PRO A 50 -25.33 6.68 75.47
CA PRO A 50 -24.58 5.49 75.06
C PRO A 50 -25.23 4.76 73.88
N TYR A 51 -26.56 4.72 73.81
CA TYR A 51 -27.28 4.03 72.73
C TYR A 51 -27.15 4.76 71.40
N ILE A 52 -27.33 6.08 71.41
CA ILE A 52 -27.18 6.92 70.21
C ILE A 52 -25.74 6.84 69.72
N LEU A 53 -24.76 7.00 70.63
CA LEU A 53 -23.35 6.97 70.30
C LEU A 53 -22.92 5.62 69.73
N MET A 54 -23.38 4.50 70.32
CA MET A 54 -23.12 3.15 69.82
C MET A 54 -23.67 2.97 68.40
N LEU A 55 -24.92 3.39 68.16
CA LEU A 55 -25.55 3.28 66.84
C LEU A 55 -24.78 4.10 65.80
N THR A 56 -24.52 5.38 66.08
CA THR A 56 -23.86 6.28 65.13
C THR A 56 -22.41 5.88 64.88
N ALA A 57 -21.66 5.53 65.93
CA ALA A 57 -20.27 5.12 65.79
C ALA A 57 -20.15 3.80 65.00
N TYR A 58 -21.09 2.87 65.21
CA TYR A 58 -21.11 1.61 64.47
C TYR A 58 -21.46 1.81 63.00
N SER A 59 -22.47 2.63 62.70
CA SER A 59 -22.84 2.98 61.32
C SER A 59 -21.70 3.72 60.60
N LEU A 60 -21.10 4.74 61.23
CA LEU A 60 -19.98 5.47 60.61
C LEU A 60 -18.75 4.58 60.39
N SER A 61 -18.40 3.71 61.33
CA SER A 61 -17.25 2.81 61.16
C SER A 61 -17.45 1.85 60.00
N HIS A 62 -18.68 1.32 59.83
CA HIS A 62 -19.00 0.45 58.72
C HIS A 62 -18.86 1.17 57.38
N ILE A 63 -19.47 2.35 57.25
CA ILE A 63 -19.43 3.18 56.03
C ILE A 63 -18.00 3.59 55.69
N SER A 64 -17.22 4.03 56.67
CA SER A 64 -15.85 4.51 56.48
C SER A 64 -14.94 3.42 55.91
N ILE A 65 -15.01 2.20 56.46
CA ILE A 65 -14.20 1.08 55.98
C ILE A 65 -14.69 0.57 54.62
N GLU A 66 -16.00 0.52 54.40
CA GLU A 66 -16.55 0.14 53.09
C GLU A 66 -16.08 1.07 51.98
N LEU A 67 -16.12 2.38 52.24
CA LEU A 67 -15.67 3.42 51.32
C LEU A 67 -14.18 3.29 50.99
N LEU A 68 -13.32 3.03 51.98
CA LEU A 68 -11.89 2.83 51.77
C LEU A 68 -11.59 1.62 50.88
N TYR A 69 -12.26 0.50 51.13
CA TYR A 69 -12.10 -0.71 50.30
C TYR A 69 -12.63 -0.50 48.88
N TRP A 70 -13.73 0.24 48.74
CA TRP A 70 -14.27 0.61 47.44
C TRP A 70 -13.33 1.53 46.67
N LEU A 71 -12.77 2.57 47.31
CA LEU A 71 -11.77 3.45 46.71
C LEU A 71 -10.50 2.67 46.29
N LYS A 72 -10.03 1.74 47.13
CA LYS A 72 -8.90 0.86 46.80
C LYS A 72 -9.20 -0.01 45.57
N SER A 73 -10.40 -0.59 45.50
CA SER A 73 -10.84 -1.41 44.37
C SER A 73 -10.96 -0.57 43.09
N TRP A 74 -11.53 0.63 43.16
CA TRP A 74 -11.61 1.56 42.04
C TRP A 74 -10.21 1.90 41.52
N ASN A 75 -9.29 2.29 42.40
CA ASN A 75 -7.96 2.72 41.99
C ASN A 75 -7.15 1.58 41.34
N LYS A 76 -7.35 0.33 41.80
CA LYS A 76 -6.80 -0.87 41.16
C LYS A 76 -7.39 -1.08 39.76
N SER A 77 -8.72 -1.06 39.63
CA SER A 77 -9.40 -1.22 38.34
C SER A 77 -8.99 -0.15 37.31
N ARG A 78 -8.71 1.08 37.76
CA ARG A 78 -8.26 2.17 36.87
C ARG A 78 -6.82 1.96 36.38
N ARG A 79 -5.94 1.41 37.22
CA ARG A 79 -4.58 1.04 36.81
C ARG A 79 -4.59 -0.12 35.83
N ASP A 80 -5.31 -1.17 36.15
CA ASP A 80 -5.41 -2.37 35.31
C ASP A 80 -5.93 -2.02 33.90
N LYS A 81 -6.97 -1.17 33.80
CA LYS A 81 -7.49 -0.66 32.51
C LYS A 81 -6.49 0.18 31.72
N ASN A 82 -5.71 1.03 32.41
CA ASN A 82 -4.69 1.85 31.74
C ASN A 82 -3.53 0.98 31.23
N GLU A 83 -3.13 -0.04 31.98
CA GLU A 83 -2.06 -0.96 31.59
C GLU A 83 -2.49 -1.82 30.40
N GLU A 84 -3.71 -2.35 30.42
CA GLU A 84 -4.30 -3.10 29.31
C GLU A 84 -4.43 -2.25 28.04
N SER A 85 -4.84 -0.98 28.18
CA SER A 85 -4.91 -0.05 27.03
C SER A 85 -3.54 0.21 26.41
N ARG A 86 -2.48 0.36 27.22
CA ARG A 86 -1.10 0.57 26.75
C ARG A 86 -0.54 -0.66 26.05
N LEU A 87 -0.79 -1.84 26.59
CA LEU A 87 -0.38 -3.10 25.96
C LEU A 87 -1.07 -3.30 24.62
N HIS A 88 -2.37 -2.96 24.53
CA HIS A 88 -3.10 -3.04 23.27
C HIS A 88 -2.59 -2.03 22.23
N GLU A 89 -2.28 -0.81 22.65
CA GLU A 89 -1.71 0.22 21.77
C GLU A 89 -0.32 -0.18 21.26
N GLN A 90 0.56 -0.68 22.13
CA GLN A 90 1.87 -1.20 21.75
C GLN A 90 1.77 -2.41 20.82
N ALA A 91 0.85 -3.33 21.06
CA ALA A 91 0.61 -4.48 20.19
C ALA A 91 0.11 -4.04 18.82
N GLN A 92 -0.78 -3.04 18.74
CA GLN A 92 -1.23 -2.48 17.48
C GLN A 92 -0.12 -1.76 16.73
N GLU A 93 0.73 -1.01 17.43
CA GLU A 93 1.86 -0.31 16.81
C GLU A 93 2.91 -1.29 16.30
N ALA A 94 3.23 -2.34 17.07
CA ALA A 94 4.10 -3.42 16.64
C ALA A 94 3.54 -4.16 15.42
N ALA A 95 2.24 -4.47 15.40
CA ALA A 95 1.59 -5.13 14.27
C ALA A 95 1.57 -4.24 13.01
N LYS A 96 1.34 -2.92 13.16
CA LYS A 96 1.44 -1.96 12.05
C LYS A 96 2.86 -1.89 11.49
N LYS A 97 3.86 -1.83 12.36
CA LYS A 97 5.27 -1.80 11.95
C LYS A 97 5.67 -3.09 11.24
N GLU A 98 5.28 -4.25 11.77
CA GLU A 98 5.53 -5.53 11.14
C GLU A 98 4.86 -5.64 9.76
N ALA A 99 3.62 -5.17 9.64
CA ALA A 99 2.92 -5.13 8.35
C ALA A 99 3.61 -4.20 7.34
N GLN A 100 4.11 -3.04 7.80
CA GLN A 100 4.85 -2.11 6.97
C GLN A 100 6.20 -2.69 6.53
N ASP A 101 6.92 -3.35 7.43
CA ASP A 101 8.19 -4.01 7.14
C ASP A 101 8.00 -5.15 6.12
N LYS A 102 6.93 -5.93 6.24
CA LYS A 102 6.55 -6.97 5.27
C LYS A 102 6.22 -6.37 3.90
N ALA A 103 5.46 -5.28 3.85
CA ALA A 103 5.13 -4.60 2.60
C ALA A 103 6.38 -4.04 1.91
N LEU A 104 7.31 -3.46 2.68
CA LEU A 104 8.60 -2.98 2.16
C LEU A 104 9.49 -4.12 1.66
N ALA A 105 9.55 -5.24 2.39
CA ALA A 105 10.30 -6.41 1.96
C ALA A 105 9.75 -6.96 0.62
N PHE A 106 8.43 -7.10 0.52
CA PHE A 106 7.77 -7.53 -0.71
C PHE A 106 8.05 -6.57 -1.87
N ARG A 107 7.97 -5.25 -1.64
CA ARG A 107 8.30 -4.24 -2.66
C ARG A 107 9.72 -4.43 -3.21
N ARG A 108 10.71 -4.59 -2.33
CA ARG A 108 12.12 -4.81 -2.73
C ARG A 108 12.33 -6.12 -3.49
N GLU A 109 11.60 -7.17 -3.12
CA GLU A 109 11.63 -8.45 -3.83
C GLU A 109 11.10 -8.29 -5.25
N VAL A 110 9.97 -7.58 -5.42
CA VAL A 110 9.40 -7.28 -6.73
C VAL A 110 10.36 -6.46 -7.58
N GLU A 111 10.88 -5.35 -7.04
CA GLU A 111 11.83 -4.48 -7.75
C GLU A 111 13.10 -5.21 -8.19
N SER A 112 13.59 -6.18 -7.40
CA SER A 112 14.77 -6.96 -7.77
C SER A 112 14.49 -8.09 -8.75
N THR A 113 13.25 -8.60 -8.82
CA THR A 113 12.88 -9.72 -9.69
C THR A 113 12.44 -9.25 -11.08
N LEU A 114 11.76 -8.10 -11.19
CA LEU A 114 11.25 -7.57 -12.46
C LEU A 114 12.28 -7.55 -13.61
N PRO A 115 13.54 -7.12 -13.41
CA PRO A 115 14.55 -7.09 -14.48
C PRO A 115 14.97 -8.48 -14.99
N HIS A 116 14.66 -9.54 -14.23
CA HIS A 116 15.09 -10.91 -14.50
C HIS A 116 13.93 -11.82 -14.94
N LEU A 117 12.71 -11.27 -15.07
CA LEU A 117 11.58 -12.02 -15.57
C LEU A 117 11.76 -12.38 -17.05
N GLU A 118 11.31 -13.57 -17.42
CA GLU A 118 11.22 -13.97 -18.81
C GLU A 118 10.29 -13.02 -19.58
N LYS A 119 10.62 -12.73 -20.85
CA LYS A 119 9.85 -11.80 -21.69
C LYS A 119 8.36 -12.11 -21.75
N GLY A 120 7.98 -13.39 -21.84
CA GLY A 120 6.57 -13.81 -21.85
C GLY A 120 5.85 -13.52 -20.52
N HIS A 121 6.56 -13.66 -19.40
CA HIS A 121 6.03 -13.37 -18.07
C HIS A 121 5.88 -11.86 -17.85
N LEU A 122 6.88 -11.08 -18.24
CA LEU A 122 6.82 -9.61 -18.18
C LEU A 122 5.68 -9.07 -19.05
N SER A 123 5.55 -9.55 -20.29
CA SER A 123 4.48 -9.15 -21.20
C SER A 123 3.08 -9.47 -20.66
N LEU A 124 2.93 -10.59 -19.95
CA LEU A 124 1.68 -10.87 -19.24
C LEU A 124 1.40 -9.82 -18.16
N LEU A 125 2.38 -9.51 -17.30
CA LEU A 125 2.20 -8.51 -16.25
C LEU A 125 1.88 -7.12 -16.85
N GLU A 126 2.56 -6.73 -17.92
CA GLU A 126 2.29 -5.50 -18.68
C GLU A 126 0.84 -5.45 -19.17
N SER A 127 0.34 -6.54 -19.77
CA SER A 127 -1.05 -6.62 -20.24
C SER A 127 -2.06 -6.43 -19.09
N MET A 128 -1.71 -6.85 -17.87
CA MET A 128 -2.56 -6.74 -16.68
C MET A 128 -2.55 -5.34 -16.04
N LEU A 129 -1.73 -4.40 -16.55
CA LEU A 129 -1.80 -2.99 -16.13
C LEU A 129 -3.14 -2.35 -16.54
N ASN A 130 -3.65 -2.74 -17.71
CA ASN A 130 -4.86 -2.17 -18.29
C ASN A 130 -6.11 -2.98 -17.88
N ASP A 131 -6.01 -4.31 -17.93
CA ASP A 131 -7.18 -5.18 -17.77
C ASP A 131 -6.96 -6.31 -16.75
N ASN A 132 -8.07 -6.80 -16.21
CA ASN A 132 -8.07 -8.06 -15.46
C ASN A 132 -8.05 -9.23 -16.44
N VAL A 133 -7.21 -10.22 -16.19
CA VAL A 133 -6.98 -11.32 -17.14
C VAL A 133 -7.48 -12.64 -16.56
N ALA A 134 -8.19 -13.41 -17.38
CA ALA A 134 -8.59 -14.77 -17.04
C ALA A 134 -7.46 -15.74 -17.37
N LEU A 135 -6.94 -16.44 -16.36
CA LEU A 135 -5.83 -17.37 -16.50
C LEU A 135 -6.18 -18.73 -15.90
N HIS A 136 -5.54 -19.76 -16.44
CA HIS A 136 -5.69 -21.12 -15.94
C HIS A 136 -4.90 -21.28 -14.63
N ARG A 137 -5.59 -21.55 -13.52
CA ARG A 137 -5.04 -21.48 -12.15
C ARG A 137 -3.80 -22.36 -11.91
N ARG A 138 -3.77 -23.56 -12.49
CA ARG A 138 -2.69 -24.55 -12.31
C ARG A 138 -1.68 -24.61 -13.46
N ARG A 139 -1.55 -23.50 -14.20
CA ARG A 139 -0.55 -23.40 -15.27
C ARG A 139 0.32 -22.18 -15.00
N ASP A 140 1.60 -22.31 -15.31
CA ASP A 140 2.49 -21.18 -15.36
C ASP A 140 2.14 -20.27 -16.54
N PRO A 141 2.35 -18.95 -16.40
CA PRO A 141 2.90 -18.26 -15.21
C PRO A 141 1.90 -17.98 -14.08
N ALA A 142 0.61 -18.23 -14.26
CA ALA A 142 -0.43 -17.82 -13.31
C ALA A 142 -0.27 -18.47 -11.93
N GLN A 143 0.06 -19.76 -11.88
CA GLN A 143 0.31 -20.46 -10.62
C GLN A 143 1.48 -19.83 -9.85
N HIS A 144 2.59 -19.58 -10.53
CA HIS A 144 3.76 -18.94 -9.93
C HIS A 144 3.41 -17.56 -9.37
N PHE A 145 2.81 -16.69 -10.18
CA PHE A 145 2.46 -15.32 -9.77
C PHE A 145 1.40 -15.24 -8.67
N GLU A 146 0.44 -16.18 -8.63
CA GLU A 146 -0.52 -16.26 -7.52
C GLU A 146 0.20 -16.69 -6.23
N THR A 147 1.13 -17.64 -6.33
CA THR A 147 1.88 -18.17 -5.17
C THR A 147 2.83 -17.13 -4.59
N THR A 148 3.50 -16.34 -5.43
CA THR A 148 4.40 -15.26 -5.01
C THR A 148 3.67 -13.95 -4.67
N GLY A 149 2.35 -13.88 -4.86
CA GLY A 149 1.54 -12.70 -4.52
C GLY A 149 1.61 -11.56 -5.54
N TYR A 150 2.15 -11.80 -6.74
CA TYR A 150 2.19 -10.82 -7.83
C TYR A 150 0.79 -10.53 -8.38
N ILE A 151 -0.06 -11.55 -8.43
CA ILE A 151 -1.44 -11.44 -8.87
C ILE A 151 -2.40 -11.94 -7.78
N LEU A 152 -3.60 -11.37 -7.77
CA LEU A 152 -4.66 -11.66 -6.82
C LEU A 152 -5.89 -12.18 -7.57
N ALA A 153 -6.40 -13.35 -7.16
CA ALA A 153 -7.64 -13.89 -7.70
C ALA A 153 -8.83 -13.04 -7.22
N ILE A 154 -9.62 -12.52 -8.16
CA ILE A 154 -10.81 -11.70 -7.87
C ILE A 154 -12.12 -12.37 -8.24
N GLY A 155 -12.07 -13.45 -9.00
CA GLY A 155 -13.26 -14.17 -9.41
C GLY A 155 -12.94 -15.49 -10.08
N ARG A 156 -13.97 -16.32 -10.23
CA ARG A 156 -13.89 -17.58 -10.93
C ARG A 156 -14.68 -17.48 -12.23
N LYS A 157 -14.05 -17.76 -13.36
CA LYS A 157 -14.70 -17.83 -14.66
C LYS A 157 -15.17 -19.25 -14.98
N SER A 158 -14.37 -20.26 -14.63
CA SER A 158 -14.70 -21.67 -14.84
C SER A 158 -14.08 -22.57 -13.77
N PHE A 159 -14.22 -23.89 -13.89
CA PHE A 159 -13.58 -24.81 -12.94
C PHE A 159 -12.05 -24.62 -12.88
N GLN A 160 -11.45 -24.29 -14.03
CA GLN A 160 -10.00 -24.22 -14.26
C GLN A 160 -9.47 -22.78 -14.39
N GLU A 161 -10.33 -21.82 -14.73
CA GLU A 161 -9.94 -20.42 -14.97
C GLU A 161 -10.42 -19.49 -13.86
N HIS A 162 -9.49 -18.67 -13.39
CA HIS A 162 -9.74 -17.58 -12.46
C HIS A 162 -9.44 -16.25 -13.13
N VAL A 163 -10.17 -15.22 -12.72
CA VAL A 163 -9.88 -13.84 -13.11
C VAL A 163 -8.94 -13.26 -12.08
N TYR A 164 -7.82 -12.71 -12.56
CA TYR A 164 -6.77 -12.15 -11.74
C TYR A 164 -6.61 -10.65 -11.99
N LYS A 165 -6.17 -9.94 -10.96
CA LYS A 165 -5.65 -8.57 -11.04
C LYS A 165 -4.22 -8.52 -10.52
N LEU A 166 -3.43 -7.53 -10.93
CA LEU A 166 -2.14 -7.27 -10.29
C LEU A 166 -2.32 -6.87 -8.83
N HIS A 167 -1.39 -7.32 -7.99
CA HIS A 167 -1.25 -6.76 -6.65
C HIS A 167 -0.87 -5.27 -6.74
N PRO A 168 -1.44 -4.37 -5.92
CA PRO A 168 -1.19 -2.93 -6.02
C PRO A 168 0.30 -2.55 -6.01
N THR A 169 1.08 -3.12 -5.09
CA THR A 169 2.54 -2.92 -5.03
C THR A 169 3.25 -3.37 -6.30
N VAL A 170 2.85 -4.51 -6.89
CA VAL A 170 3.47 -5.00 -8.14
C VAL A 170 3.11 -4.09 -9.31
N ARG A 171 1.87 -3.59 -9.36
CA ARG A 171 1.43 -2.61 -10.36
C ARG A 171 2.29 -1.34 -10.30
N GLU A 172 2.51 -0.78 -9.11
CA GLU A 172 3.37 0.40 -8.91
C GLU A 172 4.80 0.14 -9.36
N CYS A 173 5.43 -0.93 -8.86
CA CYS A 173 6.81 -1.28 -9.22
C CYS A 173 6.96 -1.55 -10.72
N LEU A 174 5.98 -2.19 -11.35
CA LEU A 174 6.01 -2.46 -12.79
C LEU A 174 5.94 -1.18 -13.61
N ILE A 175 5.07 -0.23 -13.25
CA ILE A 175 5.00 1.08 -13.93
C ILE A 175 6.33 1.82 -13.81
N GLU A 176 6.90 1.88 -12.60
CA GLU A 176 8.20 2.52 -12.35
C GLU A 176 9.34 1.83 -13.14
N TYR A 177 9.33 0.50 -13.21
CA TYR A 177 10.32 -0.27 -13.96
C TYR A 177 10.22 -0.01 -15.46
N LEU A 178 9.02 -0.08 -16.05
CA LEU A 178 8.80 0.16 -17.48
C LEU A 178 9.17 1.58 -17.87
N ALA A 179 8.86 2.57 -17.02
CA ALA A 179 9.27 3.95 -17.25
C ALA A 179 10.81 4.10 -17.28
N LYS A 180 11.53 3.43 -16.37
CA LYS A 180 13.01 3.42 -16.38
C LYS A 180 13.58 2.74 -17.61
N VAL A 181 13.02 1.60 -18.00
CA VAL A 181 13.45 0.88 -19.22
C VAL A 181 13.23 1.75 -20.46
N ARG A 182 12.08 2.44 -20.52
CA ARG A 182 11.75 3.39 -21.59
C ARG A 182 12.74 4.54 -21.65
N GLU A 183 13.00 5.19 -20.52
CA GLU A 183 13.95 6.30 -20.41
C GLU A 183 15.36 5.88 -20.86
N GLN A 184 15.86 4.73 -20.39
CA GLN A 184 17.15 4.19 -20.79
C GLN A 184 17.21 3.90 -22.30
N SER A 185 16.15 3.27 -22.84
CA SER A 185 16.08 2.98 -24.28
C SER A 185 16.09 4.24 -25.13
N LEU A 186 15.40 5.29 -24.69
CA LEU A 186 15.40 6.60 -25.36
C LEU A 186 16.76 7.28 -25.29
N MET A 187 17.41 7.30 -24.13
CA MET A 187 18.76 7.87 -23.97
C MET A 187 19.78 7.17 -24.87
N GLU A 188 19.77 5.83 -24.91
CA GLU A 188 20.63 5.05 -25.79
C GLU A 188 20.34 5.31 -27.26
N PHE A 189 19.06 5.36 -27.65
CA PHE A 189 18.66 5.67 -29.02
C PHE A 189 19.11 7.06 -29.46
N SER A 190 18.92 8.08 -28.61
CA SER A 190 19.29 9.46 -28.89
C SER A 190 20.81 9.59 -29.06
N LYS A 191 21.57 9.01 -28.13
CA LYS A 191 23.04 9.02 -28.16
C LYS A 191 23.62 8.36 -29.41
N ASP A 192 23.04 7.24 -29.85
CA ASP A 192 23.52 6.46 -30.99
C ASP A 192 22.70 6.71 -32.27
N LEU A 193 22.05 7.87 -32.38
CA LEU A 193 21.21 8.23 -33.52
C LEU A 193 22.02 8.31 -34.82
N ASN A 194 21.74 7.41 -35.76
CA ASN A 194 22.45 7.37 -37.04
C ASN A 194 21.75 8.18 -38.15
N GLU A 195 22.45 8.43 -39.26
CA GLU A 195 21.96 9.24 -40.37
C GLU A 195 20.68 8.70 -41.03
N ASN A 196 20.52 7.38 -41.14
CA ASN A 196 19.30 6.80 -41.71
C ASN A 196 18.11 6.99 -40.77
N GLN A 197 18.32 6.85 -39.47
CA GLN A 197 17.31 7.09 -38.44
C GLN A 197 16.93 8.57 -38.40
N LYS A 198 17.93 9.45 -38.37
CA LYS A 198 17.73 10.90 -38.45
C LYS A 198 16.95 11.28 -39.71
N GLY A 199 17.32 10.69 -40.85
CA GLY A 199 16.63 10.86 -42.12
C GLY A 199 15.17 10.46 -42.08
N PHE A 200 14.85 9.31 -41.47
CA PHE A 200 13.46 8.88 -41.30
C PHE A 200 12.68 9.85 -40.39
N LEU A 201 13.27 10.29 -39.28
CA LEU A 201 12.63 11.20 -38.33
C LEU A 201 12.28 12.57 -38.92
N ARG A 202 12.97 13.02 -39.99
CA ARG A 202 12.67 14.30 -40.68
C ARG A 202 11.20 14.42 -41.10
N ILE A 203 10.48 13.31 -41.31
CA ILE A 203 9.04 13.33 -41.61
C ILE A 203 8.21 14.03 -40.51
N PHE A 204 8.70 14.10 -39.27
CA PHE A 204 8.06 14.78 -38.13
C PHE A 204 8.61 16.19 -37.87
N PHE A 205 9.91 16.38 -38.10
CA PHE A 205 10.65 17.58 -37.69
C PHE A 205 10.90 18.59 -38.82
N GLU A 206 10.41 18.34 -40.03
CA GLU A 206 10.41 19.32 -41.12
C GLU A 206 9.03 19.86 -41.45
N GLU A 207 8.95 21.15 -41.78
CA GLU A 207 7.71 21.86 -42.09
C GLU A 207 6.96 21.20 -43.26
N VAL A 208 7.69 20.63 -44.21
CA VAL A 208 7.16 19.81 -45.31
C VAL A 208 7.76 18.41 -45.19
N ILE A 209 6.93 17.36 -45.34
CA ILE A 209 7.44 15.98 -45.33
C ILE A 209 8.38 15.82 -46.54
N PRO A 210 9.66 15.48 -46.34
CA PRO A 210 10.65 15.55 -47.43
C PRO A 210 10.56 14.39 -48.42
N PHE A 211 10.01 13.23 -48.02
CA PHE A 211 9.94 12.04 -48.88
C PHE A 211 8.74 11.15 -48.52
N GLY A 212 8.37 10.26 -49.44
CA GLY A 212 7.43 9.17 -49.15
C GLY A 212 5.96 9.58 -49.15
N VAL A 213 5.63 10.73 -49.75
CA VAL A 213 4.26 11.22 -49.94
C VAL A 213 4.05 11.65 -51.39
N PRO A 214 2.82 11.55 -51.95
CA PRO A 214 2.55 11.88 -53.35
C PRO A 214 2.86 13.32 -53.74
N GLU A 215 2.80 14.24 -52.79
CA GLU A 215 3.06 15.66 -52.99
C GLU A 215 4.55 15.97 -53.20
N GLN A 216 5.44 15.01 -52.92
CA GLN A 216 6.88 15.13 -53.16
C GLN A 216 7.33 14.21 -54.31
N GLU A 217 8.15 14.73 -55.21
CA GLU A 217 8.72 13.94 -56.31
C GLU A 217 9.78 12.93 -55.81
N GLU A 218 10.39 13.19 -54.65
CA GLU A 218 11.47 12.38 -54.10
C GLU A 218 10.95 11.17 -53.31
N LYS A 219 11.36 9.98 -53.74
CA LYS A 219 11.02 8.72 -53.06
C LYS A 219 11.94 8.49 -51.87
N MET A 220 11.38 7.97 -50.77
CA MET A 220 12.17 7.63 -49.58
C MET A 220 13.14 6.48 -49.87
N PRO A 221 14.45 6.62 -49.57
CA PRO A 221 15.40 5.52 -49.67
C PRO A 221 15.00 4.32 -48.82
N SER A 222 15.12 3.10 -49.36
CA SER A 222 14.71 1.88 -48.65
C SER A 222 15.47 1.68 -47.34
N ALA A 223 16.76 2.03 -47.31
CA ALA A 223 17.58 1.94 -46.10
C ALA A 223 17.07 2.85 -44.98
N MET A 224 16.62 4.06 -45.32
CA MET A 224 16.00 5.01 -44.41
C MET A 224 14.64 4.49 -43.94
N PHE A 225 13.78 4.09 -44.87
CA PHE A 225 12.46 3.54 -44.52
C PHE A 225 12.59 2.33 -43.61
N ASN A 226 13.50 1.40 -43.88
CA ASN A 226 13.67 0.18 -43.08
C ASN A 226 14.12 0.45 -41.63
N THR A 227 14.64 1.64 -41.30
CA THR A 227 14.95 1.98 -39.90
C THR A 227 13.72 2.06 -39.01
N HIS A 228 12.52 2.25 -39.59
CA HIS A 228 11.29 2.27 -38.81
C HIS A 228 11.06 0.95 -38.06
N TYR A 229 11.52 -0.19 -38.58
CA TYR A 229 11.35 -1.49 -37.89
C TYR A 229 12.03 -1.49 -36.51
N SER A 230 13.26 -0.97 -36.42
CA SER A 230 13.98 -0.91 -35.15
C SER A 230 13.43 0.18 -34.23
N MET A 231 12.99 1.31 -34.78
CA MET A 231 12.32 2.36 -34.02
C MET A 231 10.99 1.89 -33.41
N VAL A 232 10.17 1.18 -34.19
CA VAL A 232 8.90 0.61 -33.72
C VAL A 232 9.14 -0.45 -32.66
N THR A 233 10.15 -1.31 -32.84
CA THR A 233 10.47 -2.34 -31.85
C THR A 233 10.94 -1.76 -30.50
N LYS A 234 11.48 -0.54 -30.51
CA LYS A 234 11.94 0.20 -29.33
C LYS A 234 10.93 1.26 -28.86
N ASP A 235 9.71 1.24 -29.41
CA ASP A 235 8.64 2.22 -29.16
C ASP A 235 9.07 3.69 -29.41
N ILE A 236 10.12 3.95 -30.19
CA ILE A 236 10.57 5.30 -30.55
C ILE A 236 9.54 5.97 -31.45
N VAL A 237 8.91 5.18 -32.33
CA VAL A 237 7.82 5.61 -33.21
C VAL A 237 6.77 4.53 -33.19
N ASN A 238 5.51 4.89 -33.09
CA ASN A 238 4.39 3.96 -33.21
C ASN A 238 3.96 3.86 -34.67
N LYS A 239 3.57 2.66 -35.12
CA LYS A 239 3.09 2.44 -36.48
C LYS A 239 1.71 1.80 -36.46
N ASP A 240 0.78 2.40 -37.21
CA ASP A 240 -0.52 1.82 -37.54
C ASP A 240 -0.71 1.87 -39.06
N ASN A 241 -0.62 0.70 -39.70
CA ASN A 241 -0.63 0.56 -41.17
C ASN A 241 0.44 1.44 -41.85
N SER A 242 0.01 2.52 -42.51
CA SER A 242 0.85 3.52 -43.19
C SER A 242 1.03 4.82 -42.40
N SER A 243 0.41 4.91 -41.22
CA SER A 243 0.51 6.04 -40.30
C SER A 243 1.61 5.78 -39.27
N PHE A 244 2.44 6.78 -39.04
CA PHE A 244 3.48 6.78 -38.03
C PHE A 244 3.21 7.90 -37.03
N THR A 245 3.33 7.59 -35.74
CA THR A 245 3.11 8.54 -34.65
C THR A 245 4.37 8.67 -33.83
N LEU A 246 4.81 9.91 -33.58
CA LEU A 246 5.93 10.24 -32.70
C LEU A 246 5.42 10.44 -31.27
N PRO A 247 5.80 9.57 -30.31
CA PRO A 247 5.48 9.76 -28.90
C PRO A 247 6.04 11.07 -28.35
N GLU A 248 5.34 11.70 -27.40
CA GLU A 248 5.72 12.99 -26.83
C GLU A 248 7.07 12.95 -26.10
N ASP A 249 7.32 11.88 -25.33
CA ASP A 249 8.59 11.66 -24.63
C ASP A 249 9.78 11.58 -25.60
N THR A 250 9.59 10.92 -26.73
CA THR A 250 10.60 10.82 -27.79
C THR A 250 10.85 12.17 -28.45
N ARG A 251 9.77 12.91 -28.77
CA ARG A 251 9.87 14.26 -29.32
C ARG A 251 10.69 15.15 -28.39
N ASP A 252 10.34 15.17 -27.11
CA ASP A 252 10.95 16.07 -26.14
C ASP A 252 12.43 15.73 -25.91
N GLN A 253 12.77 14.44 -25.84
CA GLN A 253 14.17 14.01 -25.74
C GLN A 253 15.00 14.43 -26.97
N LEU A 254 14.49 14.23 -28.18
CA LEU A 254 15.21 14.57 -29.41
C LEU A 254 15.41 16.08 -29.60
N LEU A 255 14.45 16.89 -29.14
CA LEU A 255 14.60 18.35 -29.10
C LEU A 255 15.60 18.79 -28.03
N HIS A 256 15.52 18.17 -26.84
CA HIS A 256 16.44 18.46 -25.72
C HIS A 256 17.90 18.18 -26.09
N ASP A 257 18.16 17.05 -26.73
CA ASP A 257 19.50 16.63 -27.16
C ASP A 257 20.01 17.39 -28.40
N GLY A 258 19.20 18.29 -28.97
CA GLY A 258 19.59 19.14 -30.08
C GLY A 258 19.70 18.43 -31.44
N HIS A 259 19.06 17.27 -31.59
CA HIS A 259 19.03 16.56 -32.88
C HIS A 259 18.18 17.30 -33.93
N PHE A 260 17.16 18.03 -33.48
CA PHE A 260 16.23 18.83 -34.27
C PHE A 260 15.87 20.13 -33.54
N GLU A 261 15.49 21.17 -34.28
CA GLU A 261 15.12 22.47 -33.70
C GLU A 261 13.63 22.58 -33.34
N THR A 262 12.75 21.97 -34.12
CA THR A 262 11.29 22.08 -33.96
C THR A 262 10.59 20.84 -34.49
N CYS A 263 9.49 20.44 -33.84
CA CYS A 263 8.62 19.37 -34.31
C CYS A 263 7.35 19.98 -34.93
N PHE A 264 7.07 19.65 -36.19
CA PHE A 264 5.93 20.22 -36.94
C PHE A 264 4.69 19.33 -36.90
N ARG A 265 4.86 18.03 -36.64
CA ARG A 265 3.76 17.07 -36.56
C ARG A 265 4.10 15.88 -35.69
N THR A 266 3.08 15.36 -35.02
CA THR A 266 3.16 14.12 -34.23
C THR A 266 2.70 12.89 -35.02
N VAL A 267 2.00 13.08 -36.14
CA VAL A 267 1.53 12.00 -37.01
C VAL A 267 1.96 12.27 -38.45
N ALA A 268 2.48 11.26 -39.13
CA ALA A 268 2.90 11.30 -40.52
C ALA A 268 2.36 10.07 -41.27
N ASN A 269 1.70 10.30 -42.41
CA ASN A 269 1.23 9.24 -43.28
C ASN A 269 2.19 9.11 -44.47
N LEU A 270 2.68 7.90 -44.73
CA LEU A 270 3.55 7.62 -45.88
C LEU A 270 2.83 6.73 -46.88
N ASP A 271 3.04 6.97 -48.16
CA ASP A 271 2.54 6.11 -49.24
C ASP A 271 3.65 5.13 -49.67
N ASN A 272 3.34 3.84 -49.61
CA ASN A 272 4.25 2.76 -50.00
C ASN A 272 4.73 2.87 -51.46
N ASN A 273 3.96 3.50 -52.35
CA ASN A 273 4.34 3.71 -53.75
C ASN A 273 5.52 4.71 -53.92
N PHE A 274 5.75 5.53 -52.89
CA PHE A 274 6.77 6.57 -52.83
C PHE A 274 7.97 6.14 -51.97
N ILE A 275 8.10 4.84 -51.72
CA ILE A 275 9.27 4.22 -51.10
C ILE A 275 10.07 3.54 -52.19
N LEU A 276 11.38 3.78 -52.25
CA LEU A 276 12.25 3.08 -53.17
C LEU A 276 12.23 1.58 -52.83
N ALA A 277 12.00 0.74 -53.83
CA ALA A 277 12.06 -0.70 -53.65
C ALA A 277 13.48 -1.10 -53.23
N THR A 278 13.60 -1.92 -52.18
CA THR A 278 14.85 -2.60 -51.88
C THR A 278 15.18 -3.45 -53.11
N ALA A 279 16.31 -3.18 -53.77
CA ALA A 279 16.83 -4.10 -54.78
C ALA A 279 17.18 -5.42 -54.08
N SER A 280 16.22 -6.34 -54.04
CA SER A 280 16.51 -7.73 -53.69
C SER A 280 17.42 -8.27 -54.79
N ARG A 281 18.72 -8.32 -54.51
CA ARG A 281 19.61 -9.22 -55.24
C ARG A 281 19.13 -10.65 -54.92
N GLY A 282 18.31 -11.23 -55.80
CA GLY A 282 17.87 -12.62 -55.66
C GLY A 282 16.72 -13.05 -56.56
N GLY A 283 17.02 -13.32 -57.84
CA GLY A 283 16.52 -14.49 -58.57
C GLY A 283 15.05 -14.55 -59.02
N MET A 284 14.79 -14.16 -60.28
CA MET A 284 14.47 -15.11 -61.36
C MET A 284 14.19 -14.34 -62.65
N ALA A 285 15.13 -14.44 -63.60
CA ALA A 285 14.82 -14.21 -65.00
C ALA A 285 13.95 -15.39 -65.46
N ILE A 286 12.69 -15.12 -65.80
CA ILE A 286 11.83 -16.03 -66.55
C ILE A 286 11.59 -15.39 -67.91
N GLY A 287 11.93 -16.12 -68.97
CA GLY A 287 11.28 -15.94 -70.27
C GLY A 287 12.14 -15.46 -71.43
N GLY A 288 13.38 -15.93 -71.57
CA GLY A 288 14.02 -15.97 -72.89
C GLY A 288 13.31 -17.03 -73.75
N SER A 289 12.40 -16.58 -74.63
CA SER A 289 11.76 -17.43 -75.63
C SER A 289 12.80 -18.03 -76.59
N ILE A 290 12.97 -19.34 -76.57
CA ILE A 290 13.65 -20.05 -77.66
C ILE A 290 12.58 -20.49 -78.67
N ARG A 291 12.62 -19.85 -79.84
CA ARG A 291 12.07 -20.37 -81.10
C ARG A 291 13.08 -21.34 -81.70
N ARG A 292 12.70 -22.60 -81.88
CA ARG A 292 12.67 -23.36 -83.15
C ARG A 292 12.35 -24.82 -82.88
#